data_AF-M3HYJ9-F1
#
_entry.id   AF-M3HYJ9-F1
#
_cell.length_a   1.000
_cell.length_b   1.000
_cell.length_c   1.000
_cell.angle_alpha   90.00
_cell.angle_beta   90.00
_cell.angle_gamma   90.00
#
_symmetry.space_group_name_H-M   'P 1'
#
loop_
_entity.id
_entity.type
_entity.pdbx_description
1 polymer ?
#
loop_
_entity_poly.entity_id
_entity_poly.type
_entity_poly.pdbx_seq_one_letter_code
_entity_poly.pdbx_strand_id
1 'polypeptide(L)'
;MRVNPDGTLSGTTHPIHLGSSLTNHYIKTDFAEPQLEYATHPRPKVEANIRELQDLHIFTIRKLENELIWPFSMPPVLPEEENEIPLGQYGTSHSGRWKTIYRHGLGLRYGRRMQTISGVHYNFLFRRFSSGSSWEKKFLILQRKRFLLYTYT
;
A
#
# COMPACT_ATOMS: atom_id res chain seq x y z
N MET A 1 8.70 0.98 -1.41
CA MET A 1 9.15 2.20 -0.69
C MET A 1 9.76 3.20 -1.67
N ARG A 2 9.58 4.51 -1.47
CA ARG A 2 10.38 5.55 -2.13
C ARG A 2 11.72 5.69 -1.41
N VAL A 3 12.80 5.73 -2.17
CA VAL A 3 14.18 5.79 -1.65
C VAL A 3 15.01 6.80 -2.42
N ASN A 4 16.04 7.33 -1.77
CA ASN A 4 17.07 8.12 -2.43
C ASN A 4 17.97 7.20 -3.29
N PRO A 5 18.79 7.76 -4.21
CA PRO A 5 19.68 6.97 -5.07
C PRO A 5 20.72 6.12 -4.31
N ASP A 6 21.03 6.47 -3.06
CA ASP A 6 21.93 5.72 -2.18
C ASP A 6 21.24 4.55 -1.44
N GLY A 7 19.94 4.33 -1.67
CA GLY A 7 19.15 3.28 -1.03
C GLY A 7 18.64 3.63 0.37
N THR A 8 18.78 4.88 0.82
CA THR A 8 18.17 5.36 2.08
C THR A 8 16.69 5.71 1.88
N LEU A 9 15.90 5.57 2.95
CA LEU A 9 14.49 5.94 2.95
C LEU A 9 14.30 7.43 2.56
N SER A 10 13.41 7.72 1.62
CA SER A 10 13.10 9.11 1.29
C SER A 10 12.43 9.84 2.46
N GLY A 11 12.90 11.05 2.75
CA GLY A 11 12.31 11.98 3.71
C GLY A 11 11.27 12.93 3.12
N THR A 12 11.00 12.87 1.81
CA THR A 12 10.04 13.77 1.17
C THR A 12 8.60 13.30 1.41
N THR A 13 7.66 14.25 1.38
CA THR A 13 6.22 13.95 1.46
C THR A 13 5.72 13.25 0.19
N HIS A 14 4.52 12.70 0.25
CA HIS A 14 3.87 12.10 -0.91
C HIS A 14 3.82 13.10 -2.08
N PRO A 15 4.37 12.75 -3.26
CA PRO A 15 4.48 13.70 -4.37
C PRO A 15 3.12 14.24 -4.80
N ILE A 16 2.99 15.58 -4.88
CA ILE A 16 1.72 16.24 -5.22
C ILE A 16 1.16 15.81 -6.58
N HIS A 17 2.04 15.44 -7.52
CA HIS A 17 1.67 14.94 -8.84
C HIS A 17 0.99 13.56 -8.84
N LEU A 18 1.09 12.81 -7.73
CA LEU A 18 0.35 11.57 -7.51
C LEU A 18 -1.03 11.82 -6.88
N GLY A 19 -1.38 13.08 -6.59
CA GLY A 19 -2.64 13.46 -5.99
C GLY A 19 -2.67 13.26 -4.47
N SER A 20 -3.87 13.19 -3.91
CA SER A 20 -4.03 13.02 -2.46
C SER A 20 -3.97 11.55 -2.07
N SER A 21 -3.03 11.17 -1.21
CA SER A 21 -2.97 9.82 -0.62
C SER A 21 -4.26 9.44 0.14
N LEU A 22 -5.02 10.44 0.63
CA LEU A 22 -6.28 10.20 1.34
C LEU A 22 -7.41 9.71 0.41
N THR A 23 -7.51 10.28 -0.79
CA THR A 23 -8.68 10.13 -1.67
C THR A 23 -8.38 9.51 -3.02
N ASN A 24 -7.12 9.44 -3.45
CA ASN A 24 -6.75 8.78 -4.70
C ASN A 24 -7.05 7.28 -4.58
N HIS A 25 -7.78 6.71 -5.54
CA HIS A 25 -8.17 5.30 -5.51
C HIS A 25 -7.04 4.34 -5.87
N TYR A 26 -6.07 4.79 -6.67
CA TYR A 26 -5.06 3.95 -7.31
C TYR A 26 -3.71 3.97 -6.60
N ILE A 27 -3.24 5.16 -6.20
CA ILE A 27 -1.89 5.37 -5.63
C ILE A 27 -2.07 6.07 -4.29
N LYS A 28 -1.64 5.41 -3.22
CA LYS A 28 -1.76 5.89 -1.83
C LYS A 28 -0.46 5.65 -1.08
N THR A 29 -0.48 5.95 0.22
CA THR A 29 0.53 5.54 1.18
C THR A 29 -0.06 4.53 2.17
N ASP A 30 0.70 3.48 2.46
CA ASP A 30 0.39 2.53 3.53
C ASP A 30 0.86 3.10 4.89
N PHE A 31 1.72 2.42 5.66
CA PHE A 31 2.10 2.87 7.00
C PHE A 31 2.97 4.13 6.98
N ALA A 32 4.08 4.09 6.25
CA ALA A 32 5.02 5.20 6.15
C ALA A 32 4.71 6.13 4.96
N GLU A 33 5.07 7.41 5.07
CA GLU A 33 4.90 8.39 3.99
C GLU A 33 5.58 8.03 2.66
N PRO A 34 6.79 7.42 2.65
CA PRO A 34 7.40 6.88 1.43
C PRO A 34 6.87 5.50 1.03
N GLN A 35 5.95 4.89 1.77
CA GLN A 35 5.45 3.55 1.48
C GLN A 35 4.27 3.59 0.52
N LEU A 36 4.57 3.67 -0.77
CA LEU A 36 3.56 3.65 -1.83
C LEU A 36 2.76 2.35 -1.82
N GLU A 37 1.44 2.48 -1.96
CA GLU A 37 0.49 1.37 -2.15
C GLU A 37 -0.25 1.57 -3.48
N TYR A 38 -0.25 0.53 -4.32
CA TYR A 38 -0.96 0.49 -5.58
C TYR A 38 -2.20 -0.40 -5.48
N ALA A 39 -3.34 0.12 -5.92
CA ALA A 39 -4.59 -0.61 -5.96
C ALA A 39 -5.18 -0.58 -7.38
N THR A 40 -5.44 -1.77 -7.95
CA THR A 40 -6.07 -1.92 -9.25
C THR A 40 -7.59 -2.08 -9.13
N HIS A 41 -8.30 -1.85 -10.23
CA HIS A 41 -9.70 -2.23 -10.33
C HIS A 41 -9.86 -3.75 -10.35
N PRO A 42 -10.98 -4.30 -9.86
CA PRO A 42 -11.33 -5.68 -10.11
C PRO A 42 -11.46 -5.94 -11.62
N ARG A 43 -10.63 -6.84 -12.16
CA ARG A 43 -10.71 -7.26 -13.57
C ARG A 43 -11.10 -8.74 -13.67
N PRO A 44 -11.84 -9.13 -14.73
CA PRO A 44 -12.18 -10.53 -14.99
C PRO A 44 -10.99 -11.35 -15.52
N LYS A 45 -9.93 -10.69 -15.99
CA LYS A 45 -8.72 -11.31 -16.55
C LYS A 45 -7.49 -10.81 -15.81
N VAL A 46 -6.56 -11.71 -15.50
CA VAL A 46 -5.33 -11.39 -14.75
C VAL A 46 -4.45 -10.43 -15.53
N GLU A 47 -4.36 -10.59 -16.85
CA GLU A 47 -3.53 -9.76 -17.72
C GLU A 47 -3.95 -8.30 -17.69
N ALA A 48 -5.25 -8.02 -17.52
CA ALA A 48 -5.74 -6.66 -17.39
C ALA A 48 -5.33 -6.01 -16.06
N ASN A 49 -5.28 -6.78 -14.95
CA ASN A 49 -4.73 -6.29 -13.68
C ASN A 49 -3.24 -6.00 -13.78
N ILE A 50 -2.47 -6.90 -14.42
CA ILE A 50 -1.03 -6.72 -14.59
C ILE A 50 -0.72 -5.46 -15.40
N ARG A 51 -1.44 -5.23 -16.52
CA ARG A 51 -1.28 -4.00 -17.32
C ARG A 51 -1.60 -2.74 -16.52
N GLU A 52 -2.72 -2.72 -15.79
CA GLU A 52 -3.08 -1.58 -14.94
C GLU A 52 -2.00 -1.31 -13.88
N LEU A 53 -1.49 -2.36 -13.23
CA LEU A 53 -0.42 -2.23 -12.25
C LEU A 53 0.89 -1.70 -12.87
N GLN A 54 1.23 -2.16 -14.08
CA GLN A 54 2.38 -1.65 -14.84
C GLN A 54 2.21 -0.18 -15.20
N ASP A 55 1.03 0.23 -15.67
CA ASP A 55 0.74 1.62 -16.01
C ASP A 55 0.87 2.54 -14.78
N LEU A 56 0.38 2.09 -13.62
CA LEU A 56 0.53 2.81 -12.34
C LEU A 56 2.00 2.95 -11.93
N HIS A 57 2.81 1.90 -12.09
CA HIS A 57 4.25 1.96 -11.80
C HIS A 57 4.97 2.92 -12.75
N ILE A 58 4.71 2.83 -14.05
CA ILE A 58 5.32 3.72 -15.06
C ILE A 58 4.93 5.18 -14.80
N PHE A 59 3.64 5.44 -14.53
CA PHE A 59 3.15 6.76 -14.17
C PHE A 59 3.89 7.30 -12.94
N THR A 60 4.01 6.47 -11.90
CA THR A 60 4.64 6.87 -10.64
C THR A 60 6.12 7.18 -10.82
N ILE A 61 6.89 6.27 -11.44
CA ILE A 61 8.34 6.47 -11.68
C ILE A 61 8.60 7.76 -12.48
N ARG A 62 7.76 8.08 -13.47
CA ARG A 62 7.88 9.33 -14.25
C ARG A 62 7.60 10.61 -13.43
N LYS A 63 7.03 10.48 -12.23
CA LYS A 63 6.72 11.57 -11.29
C LYS A 63 7.61 11.56 -10.05
N LEU A 64 8.41 10.51 -9.86
CA LEU A 64 9.46 10.47 -8.86
C LEU A 64 10.69 11.14 -9.49
N GLU A 65 11.00 12.35 -9.05
CA GLU A 65 12.08 13.16 -9.63
C GLU A 65 13.45 12.48 -9.42
N ASN A 66 14.04 12.63 -8.24
CA ASN A 66 15.34 12.05 -7.88
C ASN A 66 15.21 10.83 -6.97
N GLU A 67 14.01 10.23 -6.91
CA GLU A 67 13.71 9.09 -6.05
C GLU A 67 13.52 7.82 -6.87
N LEU A 68 13.82 6.70 -6.25
CA LEU A 68 13.63 5.37 -6.82
C LEU A 68 12.56 4.61 -6.04
N ILE A 69 12.05 3.53 -6.65
CA ILE A 69 11.19 2.57 -5.97
C ILE A 69 12.04 1.39 -5.51
N TRP A 70 12.03 1.12 -4.21
CA TRP A 70 12.64 -0.06 -3.62
C TRP A 70 11.94 -1.35 -4.08
N PRO A 71 12.65 -2.32 -4.67
CA PRO A 71 12.03 -3.48 -5.30
C PRO A 71 11.77 -4.67 -4.36
N PHE A 72 12.29 -4.64 -3.13
CA PHE A 72 12.21 -5.79 -2.21
C PHE A 72 11.14 -5.63 -1.14
N SER A 73 10.66 -6.76 -0.61
CA SER A 73 9.71 -6.79 0.52
C SER A 73 10.33 -6.27 1.82
N MET A 74 11.56 -6.68 2.12
CA MET A 74 12.30 -6.14 3.27
C MET A 74 12.69 -4.69 2.99
N PRO A 75 12.59 -3.80 3.99
CA PRO A 75 12.77 -2.38 3.79
C PRO A 75 14.18 -2.01 3.31
N PRO A 76 14.33 -0.81 2.72
CA PRO A 76 15.63 -0.21 2.42
C PRO A 76 16.39 0.14 3.71
N VAL A 77 17.50 0.86 3.59
CA VAL A 77 18.18 1.43 4.76
C VAL A 77 17.22 2.38 5.48
N LEU A 78 16.87 2.02 6.71
CA LEU A 78 15.99 2.80 7.58
C LEU A 78 16.85 3.67 8.52
N PRO A 79 16.32 4.81 8.99
CA PRO A 79 16.95 5.61 10.05
C PRO A 79 17.25 4.78 11.30
N GLU A 80 18.17 5.23 12.16
CA GLU A 80 18.52 4.55 13.43
C GLU A 80 17.41 4.64 14.48
N GLU A 81 16.73 5.78 14.54
CA GLU A 81 15.63 5.98 15.48
C GLU A 81 14.28 5.67 14.81
N GLU A 82 13.43 4.88 15.47
CA GLU A 82 12.16 4.48 14.87
C GLU A 82 11.21 5.65 14.62
N ASN A 83 11.27 6.69 15.46
CA ASN A 83 10.42 7.87 15.34
C ASN A 83 10.75 8.73 14.10
N GLU A 84 11.92 8.53 13.49
CA GLU A 84 12.35 9.18 12.25
C GLU A 84 11.76 8.54 11.00
N ILE A 85 11.19 7.32 11.09
CA ILE A 85 10.41 6.73 9.99
C ILE A 85 9.12 7.54 9.84
N PRO A 86 8.93 8.33 8.76
CA PRO A 86 7.82 9.25 8.66
C PRO A 86 6.51 8.49 8.48
N LEU A 87 5.51 8.80 9.30
CA LEU A 87 4.18 8.22 9.20
C LEU A 87 3.41 8.79 8.01
N GLY A 88 2.55 7.99 7.39
CA GLY A 88 1.65 8.44 6.34
C GLY A 88 0.83 9.66 6.75
N GLN A 89 0.90 10.70 5.92
CA GLN A 89 0.22 11.99 6.11
C GLN A 89 -0.98 12.10 5.17
N TYR A 90 -2.13 12.49 5.74
CA TYR A 90 -3.41 12.53 5.02
C TYR A 90 -4.12 13.89 5.13
N GLY A 91 -3.37 14.96 5.40
CA GLY A 91 -3.91 16.32 5.57
C GLY A 91 -4.57 16.57 6.92
N THR A 92 -5.30 17.69 7.02
CA THR A 92 -5.82 18.23 8.29
C THR A 92 -7.29 17.87 8.58
N SER A 93 -7.96 17.20 7.65
CA SER A 93 -9.34 16.73 7.84
C SER A 93 -9.41 15.73 9.01
N HIS A 94 -10.59 15.59 9.62
CA HIS A 94 -10.80 14.64 10.70
C HIS A 94 -10.42 13.20 10.29
N SER A 95 -10.87 12.78 9.11
CA SER A 95 -10.56 11.45 8.55
C SER A 95 -9.06 11.29 8.25
N GLY A 96 -8.39 12.33 7.74
CA GLY A 96 -6.96 12.33 7.50
C GLY A 96 -6.15 12.19 8.79
N ARG A 97 -6.43 13.04 9.79
CA ARG A 97 -5.79 13.00 11.11
C ARG A 97 -5.97 11.64 11.78
N TRP A 98 -7.17 11.06 11.74
CA TRP A 98 -7.41 9.72 12.30
C TRP A 98 -6.55 8.64 11.65
N LYS A 99 -6.33 8.68 10.33
CA LYS A 99 -5.47 7.71 9.64
C LYS A 99 -4.01 7.81 10.06
N THR A 100 -3.50 9.03 10.29
CA THR A 100 -2.14 9.24 10.80
C THR A 100 -2.03 8.84 12.28
N ILE A 101 -3.01 9.19 13.12
CA ILE A 101 -3.05 8.78 14.54
C ILE A 101 -3.10 7.26 14.68
N TYR A 102 -3.89 6.58 13.83
CA TYR A 102 -3.94 5.12 13.79
C TYR A 102 -2.55 4.51 13.53
N ARG A 103 -1.80 5.03 12.55
CA ARG A 103 -0.43 4.59 12.24
C ARG A 103 0.54 4.91 13.38
N HIS A 104 0.38 6.05 14.02
CA HIS A 104 1.14 6.38 15.22
C HIS A 104 0.94 5.32 16.31
N GLY A 105 -0.32 4.93 16.56
CA GLY A 105 -0.65 3.86 17.50
C GLY A 105 -0.07 2.49 17.11
N LEU A 106 -0.09 2.13 15.82
CA LEU A 106 0.56 0.92 15.31
C LEU A 106 2.07 0.94 15.56
N GLY A 107 2.72 2.08 15.28
CA GLY A 107 4.15 2.28 15.55
C GLY A 107 4.49 2.11 17.03
N LEU A 108 3.68 2.66 17.93
CA LEU A 108 3.88 2.48 19.38
C LEU A 108 3.68 1.04 19.86
N ARG A 109 2.76 0.28 19.24
CA ARG A 109 2.45 -1.08 19.69
C ARG A 109 3.39 -2.14 19.11
N TYR A 110 3.82 -1.97 17.86
CA TYR A 110 4.50 -3.01 17.09
C TYR A 110 5.87 -2.58 16.53
N GLY A 111 6.28 -1.33 16.75
CA GLY A 111 7.49 -0.75 16.17
C GLY A 111 7.28 -0.27 14.73
N ARG A 112 7.85 0.88 14.39
CA ARG A 112 7.69 1.46 13.04
C ARG A 112 8.42 0.63 11.98
N ARG A 113 9.56 0.03 12.33
CA ARG A 113 10.36 -0.79 11.40
C ARG A 113 9.59 -1.99 10.87
N MET A 114 8.87 -2.71 11.73
CA MET A 114 8.08 -3.87 11.29
C MET A 114 7.03 -3.48 10.24
N GLN A 115 6.43 -2.29 10.38
CA GLN A 115 5.39 -1.81 9.48
C GLN A 115 5.93 -1.37 8.10
N THR A 116 7.24 -1.22 7.95
CA THR A 116 7.88 -0.87 6.66
C THR A 116 8.08 -2.07 5.72
N ILE A 117 7.84 -3.29 6.21
CA ILE A 117 7.85 -4.49 5.37
C ILE A 117 6.70 -4.38 4.37
N SER A 118 7.02 -4.53 3.08
CA SER A 118 6.07 -4.40 1.98
C SER A 118 5.67 -5.76 1.43
N GLY A 119 4.43 -5.88 0.93
CA GLY A 119 3.90 -7.11 0.36
C GLY A 119 2.86 -6.87 -0.72
N VAL A 120 2.34 -7.95 -1.29
CA VAL A 120 1.30 -7.92 -2.32
C VAL A 120 0.02 -8.54 -1.75
N HIS A 121 -1.11 -7.84 -1.91
CA HIS A 121 -2.42 -8.38 -1.57
C HIS A 121 -3.16 -8.80 -2.83
N TYR A 122 -3.44 -10.10 -2.95
CA TYR A 122 -4.23 -10.64 -4.05
C TYR A 122 -5.71 -10.73 -3.67
N ASN A 123 -6.53 -9.87 -4.28
CA ASN A 123 -7.98 -9.82 -4.04
C ASN A 123 -8.72 -10.55 -5.17
N PHE A 124 -9.59 -11.51 -4.82
CA PHE A 124 -10.40 -12.23 -5.80
C PHE A 124 -11.82 -12.47 -5.28
N LEU A 125 -12.77 -12.64 -6.20
CA LEU A 125 -14.17 -12.91 -5.91
C LEU A 125 -14.63 -14.10 -6.73
N PHE A 126 -15.42 -14.99 -6.12
CA PHE A 126 -16.05 -16.09 -6.84
C PHE A 126 -17.30 -15.61 -7.56
N ARG A 127 -17.54 -16.15 -8.76
CA ARG A 127 -18.81 -15.95 -9.46
C ARG A 127 -19.93 -16.53 -8.60
N ARG A 128 -20.98 -15.74 -8.34
CA ARG A 128 -22.16 -16.25 -7.64
C ARG A 128 -22.80 -17.33 -8.52
N PHE A 129 -22.86 -18.56 -8.01
CA PHE A 129 -23.58 -19.63 -8.69
C PHE A 129 -25.06 -19.51 -8.32
N SER A 130 -25.95 -19.71 -9.29
CA SER A 130 -27.40 -19.57 -9.10
C SER A 130 -28.07 -20.78 -8.43
N SER A 131 -27.31 -21.78 -7.99
CA SER A 131 -27.87 -22.94 -7.29
C SER A 131 -28.04 -22.62 -5.81
N GLY A 132 -29.29 -22.42 -5.38
CA GLY A 132 -29.71 -22.03 -4.02
C GLY A 132 -29.38 -23.04 -2.92
N SER A 133 -28.09 -23.28 -2.67
CA SER A 133 -27.60 -24.13 -1.59
C SER A 133 -27.07 -23.28 -0.43
N SER A 134 -27.46 -23.66 0.79
CA SER A 134 -27.28 -22.94 2.06
C SER A 134 -25.81 -22.58 2.42
N TRP A 135 -24.83 -23.18 1.75
CA TRP A 135 -23.40 -22.98 1.98
C TRP A 135 -22.89 -21.57 1.63
N GLU A 136 -23.57 -20.85 0.74
CA GLU A 136 -23.14 -19.52 0.26
C GLU A 136 -23.16 -18.43 1.33
N LYS A 137 -24.06 -18.52 2.33
CA LYS A 137 -24.19 -17.47 3.36
C LYS A 137 -23.04 -17.47 4.38
N LYS A 138 -22.42 -18.62 4.67
CA LYS A 138 -21.31 -18.70 5.64
C LYS A 138 -19.95 -18.30 5.04
N PHE A 139 -19.73 -18.54 3.75
CA PHE A 139 -18.43 -18.28 3.11
C PHE A 139 -18.18 -16.79 2.82
N LEU A 140 -19.23 -16.02 2.52
CA LEU A 140 -19.16 -14.57 2.25
C LEU A 140 -18.75 -13.72 3.46
N ILE A 141 -18.99 -14.20 4.70
CA ILE A 141 -18.63 -13.48 5.93
C ILE A 141 -17.13 -13.62 6.24
N LEU A 142 -16.48 -14.69 5.80
CA LEU A 142 -15.06 -14.98 6.11
C LEU A 142 -14.05 -14.26 5.19
N GLN A 143 -14.47 -13.73 4.05
CA GLN A 143 -13.57 -13.11 3.05
C GLN A 143 -13.28 -11.62 3.31
N ARG A 144 -13.85 -11.00 4.35
CA ARG A 144 -13.57 -9.59 4.68
C ARG A 144 -12.20 -9.34 5.34
N LYS A 145 -11.46 -10.39 5.69
CA LYS A 145 -10.11 -10.30 6.27
C LYS A 145 -9.28 -11.55 5.98
N ARG A 146 -8.73 -11.70 4.78
CA ARG A 146 -7.62 -12.65 4.56
C ARG A 146 -6.57 -12.05 3.64
N PHE A 147 -5.48 -11.64 4.27
CA PHE A 147 -4.21 -11.32 3.63
C PHE A 147 -3.56 -12.65 3.22
N LEU A 148 -3.39 -12.87 1.92
CA LEU A 148 -2.46 -13.90 1.42
C LEU A 148 -1.23 -13.14 0.92
N LEU A 149 -0.19 -13.13 1.76
CA LEU A 149 1.15 -12.68 1.39
C LEU A 149 1.78 -13.80 0.57
N TYR A 150 2.03 -13.58 -0.71
CA TYR A 150 2.98 -14.37 -1.49
C TYR A 150 4.08 -13.41 -1.96
N THR A 151 5.29 -13.60 -1.44
CA THR A 151 6.50 -12.93 -1.91
C THR A 151 7.03 -13.70 -3.12
N TYR A 152 7.12 -13.05 -4.27
CA TYR A 152 8.00 -13.47 -5.35
C TYR A 152 9.07 -12.40 -5.52
N THR A 153 10.31 -12.89 -5.62
CA THR A 153 11.60 -12.19 -5.69
C THR A 153 11.63 -11.00 -6.64
#